data_AF-A0A0G0K6S0-F1
#
_entry.id   AF-A0A0G0K6S0-F1
#
_cell.length_a   1.000
_cell.length_b   1.000
_cell.length_c   1.000
_cell.angle_alpha   90.00
_cell.angle_beta   90.00
_cell.angle_gamma   90.00
#
_symmetry.space_group_name_H-M   'P 1'
#
loop_
_entity.id
_entity.type
_entity.pdbx_description
1 polymer ?
#
loop_
_entity_poly.entity_id
_entity_poly.type
_entity_poly.pdbx_seq_one_letter_code
_entity_poly.pdbx_strand_id
1 'polypeptide(L)'
;MTKKNNLKLLALSERSESKGFTLIELLIVIAILGVLAVVVLLALNPVQQLARTRDSGRISGVTQLGHAVEAFATSNNGSYVNETGGATCTPNNWIGCLVTAGEIASVPSTITSSTGVPACATNVVSGTWCYDASGAGTVAPVVVFARLEAQANTARCTTTFGAGATQAYAIYSTALARGGIYCAGAAPTAGTNFIVGPGGNVLP
;
A
#
# COMPACT_ATOMS: atom_id res chain seq x y z
N MET A 1 72.42 -39.42 -51.03
CA MET A 1 72.65 -38.32 -50.07
C MET A 1 71.49 -37.34 -50.16
N THR A 2 70.86 -37.12 -49.02
CA THR A 2 69.48 -36.64 -48.84
C THR A 2 69.39 -35.12 -48.97
N LYS A 3 68.51 -34.63 -49.85
CA LYS A 3 68.18 -33.21 -50.01
C LYS A 3 67.34 -32.78 -48.79
N LYS A 4 67.93 -32.05 -47.85
CA LYS A 4 67.19 -31.49 -46.71
C LYS A 4 66.35 -30.31 -47.20
N ASN A 5 65.05 -30.52 -47.24
CA ASN A 5 64.02 -29.52 -47.50
C ASN A 5 63.96 -28.52 -46.34
N ASN A 6 64.27 -27.26 -46.60
CA ASN A 6 64.03 -26.16 -45.68
C ASN A 6 62.58 -25.67 -45.85
N LEU A 7 61.61 -26.45 -45.36
CA LEU A 7 60.25 -25.93 -45.18
C LEU A 7 60.28 -24.95 -44.00
N LYS A 8 60.41 -23.66 -44.31
CA LYS A 8 60.01 -22.60 -43.37
C LYS A 8 58.52 -22.77 -43.12
N LEU A 9 58.21 -23.29 -41.94
CA LEU A 9 56.88 -23.27 -41.34
C LEU A 9 56.52 -21.80 -41.10
N LEU A 10 55.87 -21.18 -42.08
CA LEU A 10 55.29 -19.85 -41.93
C LEU A 10 54.09 -20.01 -40.99
N ALA A 11 54.32 -19.82 -39.70
CA ALA A 11 53.25 -19.61 -38.74
C ALA A 11 52.42 -18.41 -39.21
N LEU A 12 51.23 -18.67 -39.75
CA LEU A 12 50.22 -17.65 -39.96
C LEU A 12 49.77 -17.21 -38.56
N SER A 13 50.34 -16.11 -38.09
CA SER A 13 49.82 -15.35 -36.97
C SER A 13 48.45 -14.85 -37.38
N GLU A 14 47.37 -15.50 -36.93
CA GLU A 14 46.03 -14.93 -37.02
C GLU A 14 46.03 -13.61 -36.24
N ARG A 15 46.16 -12.51 -36.98
CA ARG A 15 46.01 -11.16 -36.44
C ARG A 15 44.52 -10.99 -36.15
N SER A 16 44.14 -11.24 -34.90
CA SER A 16 42.85 -10.82 -34.36
C SER A 16 42.71 -9.31 -34.60
N GLU A 17 41.92 -8.93 -35.61
CA GLU A 17 41.52 -7.54 -35.80
C GLU A 17 40.55 -7.19 -34.67
N SER A 18 41.09 -6.61 -33.60
CA SER A 18 40.28 -5.94 -32.60
C SER A 18 39.58 -4.76 -33.26
N LYS A 19 38.34 -4.96 -33.72
CA LYS A 19 37.48 -3.89 -34.20
C LYS A 19 37.14 -3.00 -33.00
N GLY A 20 37.71 -1.81 -32.95
CA GLY A 20 37.34 -0.79 -31.98
C GLY A 20 35.98 -0.18 -32.33
N PHE A 21 35.18 0.13 -31.32
CA PHE A 21 33.97 0.93 -31.48
C PHE A 21 34.32 2.32 -32.03
N THR A 22 33.60 2.80 -33.03
CA THR A 22 33.74 4.18 -33.48
C THR A 22 33.04 5.13 -32.50
N LEU A 23 33.57 6.35 -32.35
CA LEU A 23 32.92 7.40 -31.57
C LEU A 23 31.50 7.69 -32.07
N ILE A 24 31.28 7.58 -33.38
CA ILE A 24 29.96 7.80 -33.97
C ILE A 24 29.00 6.68 -33.55
N GLU A 25 29.41 5.41 -33.57
CA GLU A 25 28.56 4.29 -33.12
C GLU A 25 28.10 4.46 -31.68
N LEU A 26 29.00 4.88 -30.78
CA LEU A 26 28.61 5.10 -29.38
C LEU A 26 27.67 6.31 -29.23
N LEU A 27 27.84 7.35 -30.06
CA LEU A 27 26.97 8.54 -30.06
C LEU A 27 25.53 8.22 -30.48
N ILE A 28 25.34 7.43 -31.54
CA ILE A 28 23.98 7.04 -31.98
C ILE A 28 23.30 6.14 -30.94
N VAL A 29 24.06 5.27 -30.28
CA VAL A 29 23.51 4.38 -29.24
C VAL A 29 22.97 5.17 -28.06
N ILE A 30 23.73 6.11 -27.51
CA ILE A 30 23.23 6.92 -26.39
C ILE A 30 22.05 7.82 -26.81
N ALA A 31 22.02 8.27 -28.07
CA ALA A 31 20.89 9.02 -28.60
C ALA A 31 19.61 8.17 -28.66
N ILE A 32 19.71 6.93 -29.16
CA ILE A 32 18.58 5.99 -29.22
C ILE A 32 18.15 5.58 -27.80
N LEU A 33 19.10 5.29 -26.90
CA LEU A 33 18.80 4.97 -25.50
C LEU A 33 18.08 6.12 -24.78
N GLY A 34 18.46 7.36 -25.05
CA GLY A 34 17.79 8.54 -24.49
C GLY A 34 16.33 8.63 -24.91
N VAL A 35 16.03 8.42 -26.20
CA VAL A 35 14.65 8.45 -26.72
C VAL A 35 13.81 7.31 -26.14
N LEU A 36 14.36 6.09 -26.13
CA LEU A 36 13.65 4.92 -25.59
C LEU A 36 13.35 5.07 -24.09
N ALA A 37 14.28 5.64 -23.31
CA ALA A 37 14.09 5.85 -21.87
C ALA A 37 12.88 6.77 -21.57
N VAL A 38 12.70 7.85 -22.33
CA VAL A 38 11.56 8.77 -22.15
C VAL A 38 10.24 8.06 -22.45
N VAL A 39 10.16 7.31 -23.55
CA VAL A 39 8.94 6.57 -23.93
C VAL A 39 8.53 5.57 -22.85
N VAL A 40 9.49 4.83 -22.30
CA VAL A 40 9.25 3.84 -21.24
C VAL A 40 8.73 4.50 -19.96
N LEU A 41 9.27 5.65 -19.56
CA LEU A 41 8.82 6.37 -18.35
C LEU A 41 7.39 6.86 -18.47
N LEU A 42 6.97 7.32 -19.65
CA LEU A 42 5.58 7.73 -19.90
C LEU A 42 4.61 6.54 -19.81
N ALA A 43 5.05 5.35 -20.21
CA ALA A 43 4.21 4.15 -20.17
C ALA A 43 3.99 3.60 -18.75
N LEU A 44 4.96 3.75 -17.83
CA LEU A 44 4.93 3.05 -16.53
C LEU A 44 4.18 3.77 -15.41
N ASN A 45 3.77 5.03 -15.58
CA ASN A 45 3.10 5.85 -14.56
C ASN A 45 3.58 5.54 -13.10
N PRO A 46 4.85 5.88 -12.77
CA PRO A 46 5.46 5.49 -11.50
C PRO A 46 4.69 6.01 -10.27
N VAL A 47 3.98 7.14 -10.43
CA VAL A 47 3.13 7.71 -9.37
C VAL A 47 2.02 6.74 -8.96
N GLN A 48 1.34 6.13 -9.93
CA GLN A 48 0.28 5.16 -9.64
C GLN A 48 0.83 3.84 -9.09
N GLN A 49 2.05 3.43 -9.47
CA GLN A 49 2.69 2.25 -8.88
C GLN A 49 3.00 2.47 -7.40
N LEU A 50 3.57 3.63 -7.04
CA LEU A 50 3.83 3.99 -5.65
C LEU A 50 2.55 4.06 -4.81
N ALA A 51 1.48 4.63 -5.37
CA ALA A 51 0.16 4.67 -4.74
C ALA A 51 -0.37 3.26 -4.42
N ARG A 52 -0.23 2.31 -5.35
CA ARG A 52 -0.64 0.91 -5.13
C ARG A 52 0.20 0.24 -4.03
N THR A 53 1.50 0.51 -3.96
CA THR A 53 2.36 -0.02 -2.88
C THR A 53 1.93 0.51 -1.52
N ARG A 54 1.62 1.80 -1.41
CA ARG A 54 1.12 2.40 -0.15
C ARG A 54 -0.24 1.82 0.25
N ASP A 55 -1.14 1.68 -0.72
CA ASP A 55 -2.46 1.08 -0.49
C ASP A 55 -2.35 -0.37 -0.01
N SER A 56 -1.42 -1.16 -0.57
CA SER A 56 -1.15 -2.52 -0.08
C SER A 56 -0.72 -2.53 1.38
N GLY A 57 0.14 -1.58 1.80
CA GLY A 57 0.52 -1.41 3.20
C GLY A 57 -0.64 -0.94 4.10
N ARG A 58 -1.54 -0.11 3.58
CA ARG A 58 -2.75 0.30 4.31
C ARG A 58 -3.71 -0.86 4.53
N ILE A 59 -3.94 -1.69 3.51
CA ILE A 59 -4.83 -2.87 3.62
C ILE A 59 -4.28 -3.87 4.64
N SER A 60 -2.98 -4.16 4.62
CA SER A 60 -2.37 -5.07 5.58
C SER A 60 -2.39 -4.50 7.00
N GLY A 61 -2.07 -3.22 7.17
CA GLY A 61 -2.08 -2.58 8.48
C GLY A 61 -3.49 -2.46 9.08
N VAL A 62 -4.51 -2.14 8.29
CA VAL A 62 -5.91 -2.14 8.75
C VAL A 62 -6.36 -3.53 9.19
N THR A 63 -6.02 -4.57 8.42
CA THR A 63 -6.34 -5.95 8.79
C THR A 63 -5.65 -6.36 10.10
N GLN A 64 -4.35 -6.06 10.23
CA GLN A 64 -3.58 -6.35 11.44
C GLN A 64 -4.15 -5.62 12.68
N LEU A 65 -4.45 -4.33 12.54
CA LEU A 65 -5.03 -3.54 13.61
C LEU A 65 -6.45 -3.98 13.95
N GLY A 66 -7.24 -4.39 12.96
CA GLY A 66 -8.56 -4.97 13.14
C GLY A 66 -8.52 -6.21 14.03
N HIS A 67 -7.64 -7.16 13.72
CA HIS A 67 -7.45 -8.36 14.55
C HIS A 67 -6.95 -8.02 15.97
N ALA A 68 -6.07 -7.04 16.12
CA ALA A 68 -5.61 -6.60 17.43
C ALA A 68 -6.74 -6.00 18.27
N VAL A 69 -7.64 -5.23 17.64
CA VAL A 69 -8.83 -4.67 18.30
C VAL A 69 -9.79 -5.77 18.74
N GLU A 70 -9.96 -6.83 17.95
CA GLU A 70 -10.76 -8.01 18.34
C GLU A 70 -10.13 -8.82 19.47
N ALA A 71 -8.82 -9.01 19.41
CA ALA A 71 -8.07 -9.69 20.47
C ALA A 71 -8.19 -8.92 21.80
N PHE A 72 -8.02 -7.58 21.74
CA PHE A 72 -8.26 -6.71 22.89
C PHE A 72 -9.66 -6.90 23.48
N ALA A 73 -10.70 -6.90 22.64
CA ALA A 73 -12.07 -7.08 23.12
C ALA A 73 -12.27 -8.45 23.78
N THR A 74 -11.64 -9.50 23.25
CA THR A 74 -11.66 -10.84 23.85
C THR A 74 -11.04 -10.83 25.25
N SER A 75 -9.93 -10.12 25.44
CA SER A 75 -9.24 -9.96 26.72
C SER A 75 -9.98 -9.03 27.70
N ASN A 76 -10.87 -8.14 27.21
CA ASN A 76 -11.52 -7.09 27.98
C ASN A 76 -13.05 -7.22 28.01
N ASN A 77 -13.57 -8.45 28.17
CA ASN A 77 -15.00 -8.72 28.35
C ASN A 77 -15.91 -8.17 27.21
N GLY A 78 -15.41 -8.17 25.98
CA GLY A 78 -16.11 -7.63 24.81
C GLY A 78 -16.00 -6.11 24.66
N SER A 79 -15.24 -5.44 25.52
CA SER A 79 -15.00 -4.00 25.42
C SER A 79 -13.84 -3.68 24.50
N TYR A 80 -14.10 -2.82 23.52
CA TYR A 80 -13.07 -2.26 22.66
C TYR A 80 -12.34 -1.09 23.34
N VAL A 81 -11.16 -0.78 22.81
CA VAL A 81 -10.37 0.39 23.20
C VAL A 81 -11.15 1.69 22.97
N ASN A 82 -10.99 2.69 23.84
CA ASN A 82 -11.54 4.01 23.58
C ASN A 82 -10.75 4.68 22.44
N GLU A 83 -11.45 5.42 21.57
CA GLU A 83 -10.82 6.13 20.45
C GLU A 83 -9.70 7.07 20.94
N THR A 84 -9.98 7.86 21.97
CA THR A 84 -9.01 8.81 22.57
C THR A 84 -7.93 8.14 23.42
N GLY A 85 -7.98 6.82 23.56
CA GLY A 85 -7.12 6.07 24.47
C GLY A 85 -7.62 6.06 25.91
N GLY A 86 -6.77 5.58 26.81
CA GLY A 86 -7.00 5.55 28.25
C GLY A 86 -5.77 6.06 28.99
N ALA A 87 -5.94 6.55 30.22
CA ALA A 87 -4.86 7.15 31.02
C ALA A 87 -3.64 6.22 31.24
N THR A 88 -3.80 4.92 31.04
CA THR A 88 -2.76 3.90 31.17
C THR A 88 -2.00 3.61 29.86
N CYS A 89 -2.43 4.16 28.72
CA CYS A 89 -1.87 3.86 27.41
C CYS A 89 -0.74 4.84 27.04
N THR A 90 0.35 4.32 26.48
CA THR A 90 1.46 5.16 25.98
C THR A 90 1.84 4.76 24.54
N PRO A 91 1.70 5.64 23.54
CA PRO A 91 1.03 6.96 23.58
C PRO A 91 -0.47 6.84 23.92
N ASN A 92 -1.05 7.92 24.46
CA ASN A 92 -2.48 7.94 24.82
C ASN A 92 -3.37 8.08 23.57
N ASN A 93 -3.52 6.97 22.86
CA ASN A 93 -4.45 6.78 21.74
C ASN A 93 -4.84 5.30 21.67
N TRP A 94 -5.85 4.98 20.86
CA TRP A 94 -6.34 3.60 20.71
C TRP A 94 -5.26 2.58 20.34
N ILE A 95 -4.31 2.91 19.45
CA ILE A 95 -3.23 1.98 19.05
C ILE A 95 -2.22 1.79 20.19
N GLY A 96 -1.87 2.85 20.89
CA GLY A 96 -0.97 2.79 22.04
C GLY A 96 -1.58 1.96 23.17
N CYS A 97 -2.91 1.95 23.32
CA CYS A 97 -3.60 1.03 24.21
C CYS A 97 -3.43 -0.43 23.77
N LEU A 98 -3.52 -0.74 22.47
CA LEU A 98 -3.28 -2.10 21.97
C LEU A 98 -1.83 -2.56 22.20
N VAL A 99 -0.86 -1.66 22.04
CA VAL A 99 0.55 -1.95 22.37
C VAL A 99 0.72 -2.20 23.86
N THR A 100 0.15 -1.34 24.70
CA THR A 100 0.24 -1.46 26.17
C THR A 100 -0.43 -2.75 26.67
N ALA A 101 -1.52 -3.17 26.03
CA ALA A 101 -2.21 -4.42 26.32
C ALA A 101 -1.49 -5.67 25.78
N GLY A 102 -0.46 -5.50 24.94
CA GLY A 102 0.31 -6.60 24.36
C GLY A 102 -0.33 -7.25 23.14
N GLU A 103 -1.39 -6.67 22.59
CA GLU A 103 -2.11 -7.21 21.41
C GLU A 103 -1.32 -6.97 20.11
N ILE A 104 -0.44 -5.97 20.10
CA ILE A 104 0.54 -5.71 19.05
C ILE A 104 1.89 -5.31 19.66
N ALA A 105 2.98 -5.71 19.00
CA ALA A 105 4.33 -5.43 19.51
C ALA A 105 4.75 -3.95 19.40
N SER A 106 4.23 -3.24 18.39
CA SER A 106 4.53 -1.82 18.18
C SER A 106 3.48 -1.17 17.28
N VAL A 107 3.40 0.16 17.34
CA VAL A 107 2.56 0.95 16.44
C VAL A 107 3.06 0.78 14.99
N PRO A 108 2.22 0.34 14.04
CA PRO A 108 2.63 0.24 12.65
C PRO A 108 3.11 1.57 12.10
N SER A 109 4.21 1.55 11.35
CA SER A 109 4.83 2.75 10.78
C SER A 109 3.83 3.56 9.95
N THR A 110 3.87 4.88 10.09
CA THR A 110 3.02 5.77 9.29
C THR A 110 3.39 5.67 7.81
N ILE A 111 2.38 5.42 6.97
CA ILE A 111 2.49 5.44 5.52
C ILE A 111 2.07 6.84 5.06
N THR A 112 3.04 7.64 4.62
CA THR A 112 2.82 9.00 4.13
C THR A 112 1.97 9.00 2.87
N SER A 113 0.77 9.60 2.95
CA SER A 113 -0.11 9.82 1.81
C SER A 113 0.47 10.83 0.82
N SER A 114 0.04 10.76 -0.45
CA SER A 114 0.18 11.89 -1.36
C SER A 114 -0.53 13.15 -0.82
N THR A 115 0.01 14.32 -1.16
CA THR A 115 -0.49 15.62 -0.74
C THR A 115 -1.97 15.77 -1.10
N GLY A 116 -2.82 16.13 -0.13
CA GLY A 116 -4.26 16.35 -0.35
C GLY A 116 -5.18 15.15 -0.10
N VAL A 117 -4.65 13.99 0.29
CA VAL A 117 -5.44 12.82 0.71
C VAL A 117 -5.22 12.56 2.21
N PRO A 118 -5.97 13.25 3.11
CA PRO A 118 -5.88 12.94 4.53
C PRO A 118 -6.30 11.48 4.77
N ALA A 119 -5.52 10.76 5.56
CA ALA A 119 -5.74 9.33 5.81
C ALA A 119 -7.08 9.07 6.51
N CYS A 120 -7.56 10.06 7.28
CA CYS A 120 -8.81 10.06 8.05
C CYS A 120 -9.55 11.39 7.86
N ALA A 121 -10.90 11.35 7.89
CA ALA A 121 -11.75 12.55 7.92
C ALA A 121 -12.37 12.83 9.32
N THR A 122 -12.29 11.86 10.24
CA THR A 122 -12.84 11.93 11.61
C THR A 122 -11.75 11.88 12.69
N ASN A 123 -12.13 12.20 13.93
CA ASN A 123 -11.31 12.86 14.96
C ASN A 123 -10.28 12.01 15.74
N VAL A 124 -9.98 10.76 15.35
CA VAL A 124 -8.94 9.97 16.04
C VAL A 124 -7.94 9.38 15.05
N VAL A 125 -6.92 10.19 14.77
CA VAL A 125 -5.87 9.88 13.81
C VAL A 125 -4.62 9.45 14.54
N SER A 126 -4.16 8.22 14.30
CA SER A 126 -2.84 7.75 14.72
C SER A 126 -1.95 7.57 13.50
N GLY A 127 -1.59 8.69 12.86
CA GLY A 127 -0.88 8.68 11.58
C GLY A 127 -1.78 8.30 10.41
N THR A 128 -1.54 7.13 9.80
CA THR A 128 -2.32 6.64 8.65
C THR A 128 -3.62 5.94 9.07
N TRP A 129 -3.72 5.55 10.34
CA TRP A 129 -4.75 4.64 10.82
C TRP A 129 -5.88 5.40 11.52
N CYS A 130 -7.10 5.10 11.12
CA CYS A 130 -8.31 5.69 11.65
C CYS A 130 -9.10 4.66 12.43
N TYR A 131 -9.80 5.14 13.45
CA TYR A 131 -10.61 4.34 14.33
C TYR A 131 -11.88 5.12 14.63
N ASP A 132 -13.02 4.45 14.50
CA ASP A 132 -14.33 4.98 14.85
C ASP A 132 -15.09 3.89 15.61
N ALA A 133 -15.69 4.24 16.75
CA ALA A 133 -16.47 3.39 17.62
C ALA A 133 -17.89 3.94 17.77
N SER A 134 -18.90 3.08 17.67
CA SER A 134 -20.30 3.54 17.69
C SER A 134 -20.78 3.83 19.11
N GLY A 135 -20.39 4.96 19.66
CA GLY A 135 -20.87 5.47 20.95
C GLY A 135 -19.87 5.34 22.11
N ALA A 136 -20.03 6.23 23.08
CA ALA A 136 -19.24 6.24 24.31
C ALA A 136 -19.73 5.16 25.27
N GLY A 137 -19.11 3.97 25.27
CA GLY A 137 -19.36 2.94 26.28
C GLY A 137 -19.25 1.49 25.79
N THR A 138 -18.07 0.90 26.01
CA THR A 138 -17.75 -0.50 26.35
C THR A 138 -18.34 -1.71 25.61
N VAL A 139 -19.30 -1.62 24.67
CA VAL A 139 -19.72 -2.79 23.84
C VAL A 139 -20.22 -2.37 22.44
N ALA A 140 -19.64 -1.30 21.90
CA ALA A 140 -20.01 -0.79 20.59
C ALA A 140 -19.18 -1.44 19.48
N PRO A 141 -19.76 -1.81 18.32
CA PRO A 141 -18.95 -2.18 17.17
C PRO A 141 -18.03 -1.04 16.75
N VAL A 142 -16.91 -1.42 16.16
CA VAL A 142 -15.79 -0.54 15.82
C VAL A 142 -15.46 -0.76 14.36
N VAL A 143 -15.02 0.31 13.70
CA VAL A 143 -14.39 0.24 12.39
C VAL A 143 -12.98 0.81 12.45
N VAL A 144 -12.01 0.00 12.04
CA VAL A 144 -10.65 0.44 11.76
C VAL A 144 -10.54 0.67 10.27
N PHE A 145 -9.99 1.80 9.85
CA PHE A 145 -9.91 2.12 8.43
C PHE A 145 -8.72 3.00 8.05
N ALA A 146 -8.42 3.00 6.75
CA ALA A 146 -7.45 3.91 6.14
C ALA A 146 -7.86 4.23 4.72
N ARG A 147 -7.77 5.51 4.33
CA ARG A 147 -8.11 5.93 2.97
C ARG A 147 -7.10 5.40 1.95
N LEU A 148 -7.59 4.85 0.84
CA LEU A 148 -6.81 4.37 -0.30
C LEU A 148 -6.63 5.49 -1.33
N GLU A 149 -5.44 5.58 -1.92
CA GLU A 149 -5.06 6.67 -2.84
C GLU A 149 -4.84 6.22 -4.28
N ALA A 150 -4.66 4.91 -4.54
CA ALA A 150 -4.45 4.42 -5.89
C ALA A 150 -5.69 4.66 -6.75
N GLN A 151 -5.49 5.21 -7.95
CA GLN A 151 -6.58 5.48 -8.89
C GLN A 151 -7.31 4.19 -9.29
N ALA A 152 -6.65 3.03 -9.22
CA ALA A 152 -7.28 1.74 -9.45
C ALA A 152 -8.40 1.43 -8.45
N ASN A 153 -8.27 1.85 -7.19
CA ASN A 153 -9.27 1.62 -6.15
C ASN A 153 -10.41 2.63 -6.27
N THR A 154 -10.09 3.91 -6.42
CA THR A 154 -11.09 4.97 -6.53
C THR A 154 -11.88 4.91 -7.84
N ALA A 155 -11.25 4.53 -8.96
CA ALA A 155 -11.96 4.31 -10.22
C ALA A 155 -12.92 3.11 -10.13
N ARG A 156 -12.53 2.03 -9.45
CA ARG A 156 -13.44 0.89 -9.21
C ARG A 156 -14.65 1.30 -8.39
N CYS A 157 -14.46 2.13 -7.37
CA CYS A 157 -15.56 2.64 -6.57
C CYS A 157 -16.61 3.40 -7.41
N THR A 158 -16.18 4.32 -8.27
CA THR A 158 -17.11 5.08 -9.11
C THR A 158 -17.74 4.24 -10.21
N THR A 159 -17.01 3.29 -10.79
CA THR A 159 -17.56 2.39 -11.83
C THR A 159 -18.55 1.37 -11.28
N THR A 160 -18.36 0.90 -10.04
CA THR A 160 -19.18 -0.15 -9.44
C THR A 160 -20.36 0.42 -8.65
N PHE A 161 -20.18 1.56 -7.99
CA PHE A 161 -21.18 2.12 -7.05
C PHE A 161 -21.67 3.53 -7.44
N GLY A 162 -21.21 4.08 -8.57
CA GLY A 162 -21.67 5.35 -9.12
C GLY A 162 -20.95 6.58 -8.55
N ALA A 163 -21.35 7.76 -9.02
CA ALA A 163 -20.66 9.04 -8.77
C ALA A 163 -20.61 9.47 -7.29
N GLY A 164 -21.44 8.89 -6.41
CA GLY A 164 -21.42 9.15 -4.97
C GLY A 164 -20.28 8.46 -4.22
N ALA A 165 -19.65 7.45 -4.82
CA ALA A 165 -18.55 6.68 -4.22
C ALA A 165 -17.18 7.15 -4.73
N THR A 166 -16.81 8.39 -4.37
CA THR A 166 -15.60 9.06 -4.89
C THR A 166 -14.31 8.66 -4.18
N GLN A 167 -14.40 7.92 -3.08
CA GLN A 167 -13.26 7.56 -2.24
C GLN A 167 -13.28 6.07 -1.93
N ALA A 168 -12.09 5.50 -1.73
CA ALA A 168 -11.88 4.10 -1.37
C ALA A 168 -11.21 4.04 0.00
N TYR A 169 -11.59 3.06 0.82
CA TYR A 169 -11.11 2.86 2.18
C TYR A 169 -10.80 1.39 2.37
N ALA A 170 -9.63 1.06 2.93
CA ALA A 170 -9.46 -0.24 3.56
C ALA A 170 -10.18 -0.19 4.90
N ILE A 171 -11.04 -1.16 5.19
CA ILE A 171 -11.80 -1.21 6.42
C ILE A 171 -11.63 -2.58 7.09
N TYR A 172 -11.82 -2.59 8.41
CA TYR A 172 -12.06 -3.77 9.21
C TYR A 172 -13.19 -3.44 10.19
N SER A 173 -14.29 -4.19 10.12
CA SER A 173 -15.47 -3.97 10.96
C SER A 173 -15.61 -5.09 11.98
N THR A 174 -15.63 -4.74 13.27
CA THR A 174 -15.80 -5.72 14.35
C THR A 174 -17.25 -6.16 14.52
N ALA A 175 -18.22 -5.44 13.95
CA ALA A 175 -19.61 -5.92 13.86
C ALA A 175 -19.73 -7.19 13.00
N LEU A 176 -18.83 -7.35 12.02
CA LEU A 176 -18.88 -8.42 11.03
C LEU A 176 -17.64 -9.32 11.07
N ALA A 177 -16.68 -9.01 11.93
CA ALA A 177 -15.37 -9.64 12.03
C ALA A 177 -14.66 -9.81 10.68
N ARG A 178 -14.81 -8.80 9.81
CA ARG A 178 -14.37 -8.85 8.41
C ARG A 178 -13.84 -7.50 7.94
N GLY A 179 -12.82 -7.57 7.10
CA GLY A 179 -12.28 -6.42 6.37
C GLY A 179 -12.55 -6.49 4.87
N GLY A 180 -12.26 -5.39 4.19
CA GLY A 180 -12.46 -5.24 2.75
C GLY A 180 -12.19 -3.82 2.26
N ILE A 181 -12.44 -3.57 0.98
CA ILE A 181 -12.40 -2.22 0.42
C ILE A 181 -13.80 -1.64 0.41
N TYR A 182 -14.00 -0.54 1.13
CA TYR A 182 -15.23 0.22 1.21
C TYR A 182 -15.16 1.49 0.35
N CYS A 183 -16.22 1.78 -0.38
CA CYS A 183 -16.28 2.84 -1.38
C CYS A 183 -17.35 3.88 -1.01
N ALA A 184 -16.99 5.08 -0.60
CA ALA A 184 -17.98 6.08 -0.18
C ALA A 184 -17.53 7.50 -0.49
N GLY A 185 -18.46 8.45 -0.38
CA GLY A 185 -18.16 9.89 -0.46
C GLY A 185 -17.55 10.46 0.82
N ALA A 186 -17.63 9.72 1.92
CA ALA A 186 -17.15 10.10 3.24
C ALA A 186 -16.51 8.91 3.97
N ALA A 187 -15.82 9.18 5.09
CA ALA A 187 -15.23 8.15 5.93
C ALA A 187 -16.31 7.21 6.50
N PRO A 188 -16.01 5.92 6.68
CA PRO A 188 -16.93 4.97 7.30
C PRO A 188 -17.16 5.35 8.77
N THR A 189 -18.40 5.14 9.23
CA THR A 189 -18.80 5.30 10.64
C THR A 189 -19.18 3.95 11.20
N ALA A 190 -18.79 3.69 12.44
CA ALA A 190 -19.12 2.48 13.16
C ALA A 190 -20.63 2.27 13.28
N GLY A 191 -21.04 1.00 13.33
CA GLY A 191 -22.46 0.61 13.43
C GLY A 191 -23.22 0.59 12.10
N THR A 192 -22.63 1.03 10.99
CA THR A 192 -23.23 0.82 9.65
C THR A 192 -23.01 -0.63 9.21
N ASN A 193 -24.05 -1.31 8.71
CA ASN A 193 -23.94 -2.70 8.27
C ASN A 193 -23.28 -2.74 6.88
N PHE A 194 -21.98 -3.02 6.85
CA PHE A 194 -21.16 -2.89 5.64
C PHE A 194 -21.38 -3.98 4.57
N ILE A 195 -22.22 -5.01 4.81
CA ILE A 195 -22.25 -6.23 3.97
C ILE A 195 -23.55 -6.53 3.21
N VAL A 196 -24.64 -5.76 3.35
CA VAL A 196 -25.86 -6.05 2.57
C VAL A 196 -26.43 -4.76 1.99
N GLY A 197 -26.40 -4.63 0.65
CA GLY A 197 -26.84 -3.43 -0.09
C GLY A 197 -28.29 -3.00 0.18
N PRO A 198 -28.80 -1.90 -0.41
CA PRO A 198 -28.22 -1.00 -1.41
C PRO A 198 -27.72 0.30 -0.74
N GLY A 199 -26.41 0.54 -0.81
CA GLY A 199 -25.72 1.64 -0.11
C GLY A 199 -24.47 1.19 0.66
N GLY A 200 -24.30 -0.12 0.88
CA GLY A 200 -23.08 -0.75 1.36
C GLY A 200 -22.14 -1.05 0.20
N ASN A 201 -21.24 -0.12 -0.10
CA ASN A 201 -20.36 -0.18 -1.26
C ASN A 201 -19.03 -0.90 -0.92
N VAL A 202 -19.07 -2.21 -0.64
CA VAL A 202 -17.83 -2.98 -0.41
C VAL A 202 -17.46 -3.71 -1.69
N LEU A 203 -16.24 -3.47 -2.20
CA LEU A 203 -15.69 -4.24 -3.32
C LEU A 203 -15.40 -5.67 -2.86
N PRO A 204 -15.66 -6.69 -3.70
CA PRO A 204 -15.22 -8.06 -3.43
C PRO A 204 -13.69 -8.17 -3.37
#